data_AF-A0A955F289-F1
#
_entry.id   AF-A0A955F289-F1
#
_cell.length_a   1.000
_cell.length_b   1.000
_cell.length_c   1.000
_cell.angle_alpha   90.00
_cell.angle_beta   90.00
_cell.angle_gamma   90.00
#
_symmetry.space_group_name_H-M   'P 1'
#
loop_
_entity.id
_entity.type
_entity.pdbx_description
1 polymer ?
#
loop_
_entity_poly.entity_id
_entity_poly.type
_entity_poly.pdbx_seq_one_letter_code
_entity_poly.pdbx_strand_id
1 'polypeptide(L)'
;VYVFRSPQNANNVVLIATVHPAFTPAAGALFDPNGRYEFLVSNNGDLVADLVVTVTFSNEMPQRFTIQGLTATPLTGTVTEPGMADQIAQDGGVTALCGVKDDPFFFDLDGFQAFTAGPYIPDQGGLRGSGGLAGPPQNFFGTLNVAAIVIECPVTQLTGGVDANSGTIQVWAKTFGS
;
A
#
# COMPACT_ATOMS: atom_id res chain seq x y z
N VAL A 1 5.27 1.81 -2.06
CA VAL A 1 4.86 2.39 -0.76
C VAL A 1 4.37 3.81 -1.01
N TYR A 2 3.26 4.21 -0.41
CA TYR A 2 2.77 5.59 -0.41
C TYR A 2 2.79 6.12 1.01
N VAL A 3 3.20 7.38 1.18
CA VAL A 3 3.26 8.06 2.46
C VAL A 3 2.78 9.49 2.29
N PHE A 4 1.77 9.88 3.06
CA PHE A 4 1.22 11.25 3.00
C PHE A 4 0.56 11.64 4.32
N ARG A 5 0.52 12.94 4.61
CA ARG A 5 -0.24 13.50 5.74
C ARG A 5 -1.73 13.23 5.53
N SER A 6 -2.41 12.80 6.59
CA SER A 6 -3.86 12.56 6.51
C SER A 6 -4.59 13.88 6.19
N PRO A 7 -5.43 13.94 5.15
CA PRO A 7 -6.20 15.13 4.82
C PRO A 7 -7.32 15.41 5.83
N GLN A 8 -7.74 14.39 6.59
CA GLN A 8 -8.75 14.52 7.64
C GLN A 8 -8.12 14.88 9.00
N ASN A 9 -6.86 14.51 9.22
CA ASN A 9 -6.13 14.82 10.45
C ASN A 9 -4.67 15.14 10.14
N ALA A 10 -4.32 16.42 10.08
CA ALA A 10 -2.96 16.86 9.77
C ALA A 10 -1.90 16.41 10.79
N ASN A 11 -2.30 15.93 11.97
CA ASN A 11 -1.38 15.36 12.97
C ASN A 11 -1.02 13.89 12.70
N ASN A 12 -1.69 13.26 11.73
CA ASN A 12 -1.47 11.88 11.35
C ASN A 12 -0.78 11.78 9.99
N VAL A 13 -0.17 10.63 9.77
CA VAL A 13 0.42 10.20 8.51
C VAL A 13 -0.15 8.83 8.14
N VAL A 14 -0.42 8.66 6.84
CA VAL A 14 -0.91 7.43 6.25
C VAL A 14 0.25 6.74 5.54
N LEU A 15 0.46 5.46 5.85
CA LEU A 15 1.40 4.54 5.22
C LEU A 15 0.61 3.49 4.45
N ILE A 16 0.93 3.30 3.17
CA ILE A 16 0.29 2.29 2.33
C ILE A 16 1.33 1.43 1.63
N ALA A 17 1.21 0.12 1.76
CA ALA A 17 1.91 -0.85 0.94
C ALA A 17 0.88 -1.73 0.21
N THR A 18 1.04 -1.85 -1.10
CA THR A 18 0.31 -2.83 -1.91
C THR A 18 1.22 -4.02 -2.15
N VAL A 19 0.68 -5.22 -1.96
CA VAL A 19 1.39 -6.49 -2.07
C VAL A 19 0.53 -7.44 -2.88
N HIS A 20 1.17 -8.40 -3.56
CA HIS A 20 0.53 -9.33 -4.49
C HIS A 20 -0.11 -8.63 -5.71
N PRO A 21 0.62 -8.48 -6.83
CA PRO A 21 0.00 -7.99 -8.06
C PRO A 21 -0.97 -9.06 -8.59
N ALA A 22 -2.15 -8.63 -9.05
CA ALA A 22 -3.15 -9.47 -9.71
C ALA A 22 -3.86 -10.52 -8.84
N PHE A 23 -4.49 -10.09 -7.73
CA PHE A 23 -5.37 -10.96 -6.95
C PHE A 23 -6.69 -11.21 -7.70
N THR A 24 -7.07 -12.49 -7.82
CA THR A 24 -8.41 -12.90 -8.25
C THR A 24 -9.16 -13.47 -7.04
N PRO A 25 -10.49 -13.29 -6.93
CA PRO A 25 -11.27 -13.81 -5.78
C PRO A 25 -11.14 -15.32 -5.52
N ALA A 26 -10.62 -16.10 -6.49
CA ALA A 26 -10.39 -17.53 -6.35
C ALA A 26 -9.01 -17.90 -5.76
N ALA A 27 -8.14 -16.91 -5.48
CA ALA A 27 -6.71 -17.13 -5.18
C ALA A 27 -6.39 -17.57 -3.74
N GLY A 28 -7.40 -17.81 -2.88
CA GLY A 28 -7.18 -18.25 -1.49
C GLY A 28 -6.84 -17.08 -0.55
N ALA A 29 -5.85 -17.27 0.33
CA ALA A 29 -5.43 -16.25 1.30
C ALA A 29 -4.91 -14.98 0.59
N LEU A 30 -5.32 -13.81 1.09
CA LEU A 30 -4.94 -12.52 0.51
C LEU A 30 -3.47 -12.19 0.73
N PHE A 31 -2.97 -12.53 1.92
CA PHE A 31 -1.60 -12.29 2.36
C PHE A 31 -0.94 -13.62 2.72
N ASP A 32 0.38 -13.73 2.50
CA ASP A 32 1.13 -14.93 2.89
C ASP A 32 1.22 -15.00 4.43
N PRO A 33 0.71 -16.05 5.09
CA PRO A 33 0.82 -16.22 6.54
C PRO A 33 2.26 -16.38 7.05
N ASN A 34 3.18 -16.81 6.19
CA ASN A 34 4.61 -16.87 6.50
C ASN A 34 5.33 -15.58 6.10
N GLY A 35 4.63 -14.68 5.42
CA GLY A 35 5.14 -13.39 4.97
C GLY A 35 5.29 -12.41 6.11
N ARG A 36 6.36 -11.61 6.04
CA ARG A 36 6.57 -10.45 6.91
C ARG A 36 6.69 -9.19 6.08
N TYR A 37 5.89 -8.19 6.42
CA TYR A 37 5.81 -6.93 5.70
C TYR A 37 6.25 -5.81 6.64
N GLU A 38 7.27 -5.05 6.26
CA GLU A 38 7.87 -4.04 7.12
C GLU A 38 7.81 -2.66 6.46
N PHE A 39 7.36 -1.66 7.20
CA PHE A 39 7.66 -0.25 6.93
C PHE A 39 8.84 0.16 7.81
N LEU A 40 9.94 0.55 7.18
CA LEU A 40 11.12 1.03 7.86
C LEU A 40 11.12 2.55 7.81
N VAL A 41 11.32 3.18 8.96
CA VAL A 41 11.26 4.62 9.15
C VAL A 41 12.61 5.10 9.65
N SER A 42 13.25 6.02 8.91
CA SER A 42 14.32 6.88 9.43
C SER A 42 13.71 8.23 9.80
N ASN A 43 13.95 8.67 11.02
CA ASN A 43 13.44 9.93 11.55
C ASN A 43 14.52 10.99 11.84
N ASN A 44 15.79 10.61 11.70
CA ASN A 44 16.94 11.48 11.91
C ASN A 44 17.63 11.93 10.59
N GLY A 45 17.26 11.34 9.44
CA GLY A 45 17.76 11.72 8.11
C GLY A 45 19.04 11.01 7.65
N ASP A 46 19.53 10.00 8.39
CA ASP A 46 20.73 9.22 8.05
C ASP A 46 20.48 8.04 7.10
N LEU A 47 19.22 7.80 6.71
CA LEU A 47 18.77 6.66 5.89
C LEU A 47 18.99 5.28 6.55
N VAL A 48 19.11 5.24 7.87
CA VAL A 48 19.09 4.03 8.70
C VAL A 48 17.75 3.97 9.43
N ALA A 49 17.16 2.78 9.53
CA ALA A 49 15.85 2.62 10.17
C ALA A 49 15.96 2.82 11.69
N ASP A 50 15.30 3.87 12.20
CA ASP A 50 15.14 4.14 13.63
C ASP A 50 13.92 3.39 14.20
N LEU A 51 12.91 3.13 13.36
CA LEU A 51 11.69 2.42 13.70
C LEU A 51 11.31 1.43 12.59
N VAL A 52 10.83 0.24 12.99
CA VAL A 52 10.32 -0.78 12.07
C VAL A 52 8.89 -1.13 12.47
N VAL A 53 7.94 -0.84 11.58
CA VAL A 53 6.54 -1.25 11.72
C VAL A 53 6.37 -2.56 10.99
N THR A 54 6.09 -3.63 11.73
CA THR A 54 5.97 -4.99 11.18
C THR A 54 4.52 -5.41 11.11
N VAL A 55 4.11 -5.95 9.97
CA VAL A 55 2.78 -6.52 9.71
C VAL A 55 2.92 -7.99 9.35
N THR A 56 2.15 -8.84 10.03
CA THR A 56 2.09 -10.29 9.80
C THR A 56 0.65 -10.76 9.74
N PHE A 57 0.41 -11.91 9.10
CA PHE A 57 -0.92 -12.44 8.85
C PHE A 57 -1.08 -13.87 9.39
N SER A 58 -2.27 -14.21 9.87
CA SER A 58 -2.58 -15.57 10.29
C SER A 58 -2.94 -16.48 9.11
N ASN A 59 -2.90 -17.78 9.36
CA ASN A 59 -3.41 -18.84 8.47
C ASN A 59 -4.93 -19.08 8.65
N GLU A 60 -5.58 -18.34 9.55
CA GLU A 60 -7.02 -18.50 9.80
C GLU A 60 -7.83 -17.80 8.70
N MET A 61 -9.08 -18.22 8.48
CA MET A 61 -10.00 -17.55 7.55
C MET A 61 -11.25 -17.08 8.31
N PRO A 62 -11.61 -15.77 8.25
CA PRO A 62 -10.86 -14.69 7.59
C PRO A 62 -9.49 -14.46 8.25
N GLN A 63 -8.50 -14.02 7.46
CA GLN A 63 -7.16 -13.77 7.98
C GLN A 63 -7.17 -12.69 9.06
N ARG A 64 -6.31 -12.86 10.07
CA ARG A 64 -6.05 -11.84 11.08
C ARG A 64 -4.73 -11.17 10.75
N PHE A 65 -4.67 -9.85 10.88
CA PHE A 65 -3.42 -9.11 10.79
C PHE A 65 -2.96 -8.68 12.19
N THR A 66 -1.64 -8.58 12.37
CA THR A 66 -1.00 -8.04 13.57
C THR A 66 0.02 -6.99 13.15
N ILE A 67 -0.05 -5.80 13.76
CA ILE A 67 0.86 -4.68 13.53
C ILE A 67 1.66 -4.42 14.80
N GLN A 68 2.97 -4.40 14.69
CA GLN A 68 3.91 -4.17 15.79
C GLN A 68 4.80 -2.96 15.50
N GLY A 69 5.22 -2.25 16.55
CA GLY A 69 6.18 -1.15 16.46
C GLY A 69 5.60 0.26 16.63
N LEU A 70 4.28 0.44 16.59
CA LEU A 70 3.65 1.78 16.74
C LEU A 70 3.10 2.05 18.16
N THR A 71 2.66 0.99 18.84
CA THR A 71 1.99 1.03 20.14
C THR A 71 2.66 0.06 21.10
N ALA A 72 2.42 0.21 22.40
CA ALA A 72 2.98 -0.67 23.43
C ALA A 72 2.50 -2.13 23.28
N THR A 73 1.26 -2.31 22.85
CA THR A 73 0.66 -3.59 22.50
C THR A 73 0.44 -3.69 21.00
N PRO A 74 0.65 -4.86 20.36
CA PRO A 74 0.36 -5.02 18.94
C PRO A 74 -1.10 -4.72 18.61
N LEU A 75 -1.34 -3.93 17.55
CA LEU A 75 -2.67 -3.74 17.01
C LEU A 75 -3.06 -4.99 16.21
N THR A 76 -4.22 -5.57 16.49
CA THR A 76 -4.72 -6.74 15.75
C THR A 76 -6.07 -6.44 15.12
N GLY A 77 -6.32 -7.03 13.95
CA GLY A 77 -7.56 -6.85 13.22
C GLY A 77 -7.85 -8.01 12.28
N THR A 78 -8.99 -7.93 11.61
CA THR A 78 -9.41 -8.91 10.60
C THR A 78 -9.17 -8.32 9.22
N VAL A 79 -8.60 -9.11 8.31
CA VAL A 79 -8.45 -8.75 6.91
C VAL A 79 -9.82 -8.61 6.27
N THR A 80 -10.00 -7.55 5.47
CA THR A 80 -11.21 -7.30 4.71
C THR A 80 -11.23 -8.20 3.49
N GLU A 81 -12.15 -9.16 3.49
CA GLU A 81 -12.41 -10.06 2.38
C GLU A 81 -13.05 -9.32 1.19
N PRO A 82 -12.84 -9.79 -0.06
CA PRO A 82 -13.48 -9.19 -1.23
C PRO A 82 -15.00 -9.15 -1.11
N GLY A 83 -15.60 -8.00 -1.45
CA GLY A 83 -17.05 -7.79 -1.41
C GLY A 83 -17.62 -7.52 -0.01
N MET A 84 -16.78 -7.49 1.03
CA MET A 84 -17.19 -7.13 2.39
C MET A 84 -16.92 -5.65 2.68
N ALA A 85 -17.65 -5.11 3.66
CA ALA A 85 -17.36 -3.78 4.20
C ALA A 85 -16.00 -3.77 4.92
N ASP A 86 -15.30 -2.64 4.80
CA ASP A 86 -13.97 -2.42 5.39
C ASP A 86 -13.94 -2.75 6.89
N GLN A 87 -13.02 -3.64 7.25
CA GLN A 87 -12.72 -4.02 8.63
C GLN A 87 -11.56 -3.19 9.15
N ILE A 88 -11.86 -2.19 9.98
CA ILE A 88 -10.89 -1.23 10.52
C ILE A 88 -10.56 -1.62 11.96
N ALA A 89 -9.28 -1.80 12.25
CA ALA A 89 -8.78 -1.93 13.61
C ALA A 89 -8.27 -0.58 14.11
N GLN A 90 -8.51 -0.27 15.38
CA GLN A 90 -8.07 0.98 16.00
C GLN A 90 -7.61 0.75 17.43
N ASP A 91 -6.42 1.25 17.76
CA ASP A 91 -5.91 1.33 19.13
C ASP A 91 -4.79 2.36 19.23
N GLY A 92 -4.61 3.00 20.39
CA GLY A 92 -3.48 3.89 20.64
C GLY A 92 -3.31 5.04 19.64
N GLY A 93 -4.41 5.52 19.03
CA GLY A 93 -4.39 6.55 17.98
C GLY A 93 -4.05 6.04 16.58
N VAL A 94 -3.70 4.76 16.44
CA VAL A 94 -3.46 4.09 15.16
C VAL A 94 -4.77 3.53 14.62
N THR A 95 -5.05 3.74 13.34
CA THR A 95 -6.09 3.04 12.59
C THR A 95 -5.45 2.22 11.48
N ALA A 96 -5.94 1.00 11.24
CA ALA A 96 -5.39 0.14 10.21
C ALA A 96 -6.46 -0.68 9.51
N LEU A 97 -6.22 -0.93 8.23
CA LEU A 97 -7.00 -1.82 7.38
C LEU A 97 -6.05 -2.63 6.51
N CYS A 98 -6.31 -3.94 6.42
CA CYS A 98 -5.68 -4.80 5.43
C CYS A 98 -6.76 -5.47 4.59
N GLY A 99 -6.62 -5.53 3.27
CA GLY A 99 -7.61 -6.18 2.41
C GLY A 99 -7.50 -5.83 0.93
N VAL A 100 -8.48 -6.29 0.15
CA VAL A 100 -8.55 -6.04 -1.29
C VAL A 100 -8.80 -4.56 -1.56
N LYS A 101 -8.00 -3.96 -2.45
CA LYS A 101 -8.21 -2.63 -3.01
C LYS A 101 -7.87 -2.63 -4.51
N ASP A 102 -8.43 -1.68 -5.24
CA ASP A 102 -8.10 -1.49 -6.66
C ASP A 102 -6.61 -1.12 -6.81
N ASP A 103 -5.97 -1.61 -7.87
CA ASP A 103 -4.55 -1.30 -8.13
C ASP A 103 -4.37 0.20 -8.42
N PRO A 104 -3.60 0.95 -7.61
CA PRO A 104 -3.34 2.37 -7.87
C PRO A 104 -2.38 2.59 -9.04
N PHE A 105 -1.74 1.54 -9.58
CA PHE A 105 -0.91 1.63 -10.76
C PHE A 105 -1.74 1.62 -12.04
N PHE A 106 -1.41 2.56 -12.93
CA PHE A 106 -2.00 2.67 -14.24
C PHE A 106 -0.94 2.36 -15.30
N PHE A 107 -1.21 1.37 -16.16
CA PHE A 107 -0.40 1.13 -17.34
C PHE A 107 -1.24 0.75 -18.54
N ASP A 108 -0.98 1.42 -19.65
CA ASP A 108 -1.60 1.13 -20.92
C ASP A 108 -0.71 0.18 -21.74
N LEU A 109 -0.82 -1.12 -21.43
CA LEU A 109 0.00 -2.15 -22.08
C LEU A 109 -0.20 -2.18 -23.60
N ASP A 110 -1.43 -2.09 -24.08
CA ASP A 110 -1.70 -2.14 -25.53
C ASP A 110 -1.09 -0.92 -26.24
N GLY A 111 -1.21 0.27 -25.63
CA GLY A 111 -0.59 1.48 -26.14
C GLY A 111 0.93 1.34 -26.21
N PHE A 112 1.56 0.85 -25.14
CA PHE A 112 2.98 0.57 -25.14
C PHE A 112 3.39 -0.43 -26.23
N GLN A 113 2.66 -1.53 -26.38
CA GLN A 113 2.92 -2.52 -27.44
C GLN A 113 2.81 -1.91 -28.84
N ALA A 114 1.77 -1.11 -29.11
CA ALA A 114 1.59 -0.40 -30.38
C ALA A 114 2.75 0.56 -30.67
N PHE A 115 3.19 1.34 -29.67
CA PHE A 115 4.37 2.20 -29.80
C PHE A 115 5.64 1.40 -30.08
N THR A 116 5.88 0.27 -29.39
CA THR A 116 7.06 -0.56 -29.67
C THR A 116 7.04 -1.19 -31.06
N ALA A 117 5.86 -1.50 -31.60
CA ALA A 117 5.69 -2.08 -32.94
C ALA A 117 5.88 -1.04 -34.06
N GLY A 118 5.61 0.23 -33.79
CA GLY A 118 5.82 1.33 -34.73
C GLY A 118 5.95 2.66 -34.00
N PRO A 119 7.17 3.08 -33.60
CA PRO A 119 7.35 4.27 -32.79
C PRO A 119 6.84 5.55 -33.48
N TYR A 120 6.17 6.40 -32.72
CA TYR A 120 5.63 7.69 -33.17
C TYR A 120 5.75 8.71 -32.03
N ILE A 121 5.44 9.99 -32.27
CA ILE A 121 5.46 11.01 -31.21
C ILE A 121 4.13 10.94 -30.44
N PRO A 122 4.12 10.56 -29.15
CA PRO A 122 2.89 10.51 -28.36
C PRO A 122 2.20 11.88 -28.29
N ASP A 123 0.87 11.89 -28.35
CA ASP A 123 0.05 13.09 -28.22
C ASP A 123 -0.70 13.09 -26.86
N GLN A 124 -1.72 13.95 -26.73
CA GLN A 124 -2.56 14.04 -25.52
C GLN A 124 -3.27 12.73 -25.18
N GLY A 125 -3.39 11.78 -26.12
CA GLY A 125 -3.92 10.43 -25.92
C GLY A 125 -2.88 9.41 -25.42
N GLY A 126 -1.66 9.84 -25.12
CA GLY A 126 -0.59 8.98 -24.62
C GLY A 126 -0.08 8.00 -25.68
N LEU A 127 0.23 6.77 -25.24
CA LEU A 127 0.80 5.72 -26.09
C LEU A 127 -0.25 5.02 -27.00
N ARG A 128 -1.45 5.58 -27.19
CA ARG A 128 -2.41 5.09 -28.20
C ARG A 128 -2.46 5.93 -29.47
N GLY A 129 -1.79 7.08 -29.52
CA GLY A 129 -1.78 7.96 -30.70
C GLY A 129 -1.18 7.30 -31.95
N SER A 130 -1.65 7.65 -33.15
CA SER A 130 -1.23 7.21 -34.51
C SER A 130 -0.95 5.73 -34.83
N GLY A 131 -0.93 4.80 -33.86
CA GLY A 131 -0.60 3.39 -34.01
C GLY A 131 -1.79 2.46 -34.26
N GLY A 132 -2.99 3.01 -34.45
CA GLY A 132 -4.21 2.25 -34.79
C GLY A 132 -5.09 1.83 -33.61
N LEU A 133 -4.75 2.23 -32.37
CA LEU A 133 -5.62 2.06 -31.21
C LEU A 133 -6.44 3.33 -30.98
N ALA A 134 -7.77 3.22 -30.98
CA ALA A 134 -8.67 4.35 -30.70
C ALA A 134 -9.11 4.37 -29.22
N GLY A 135 -9.36 5.57 -28.68
CA GLY A 135 -9.90 5.77 -27.34
C GLY A 135 -8.85 6.16 -26.28
N PRO A 136 -9.31 6.47 -25.05
CA PRO A 136 -8.41 6.87 -23.97
C PRO A 136 -7.51 5.70 -23.52
N PRO A 137 -6.34 5.99 -22.92
CA PRO A 137 -5.50 4.98 -22.29
C PRO A 137 -6.32 4.06 -21.38
N GLN A 138 -6.11 2.76 -21.49
CA GLN A 138 -6.81 1.75 -20.67
C GLN A 138 -5.89 1.27 -19.54
N ASN A 139 -6.44 1.11 -18.34
CA ASN A 139 -5.69 0.48 -17.26
C ASN A 139 -5.67 -1.04 -17.49
N PHE A 140 -4.53 -1.58 -17.93
CA PHE A 140 -4.33 -3.02 -18.04
C PHE A 140 -4.63 -3.76 -16.74
N PHE A 141 -4.40 -3.11 -15.59
CA PHE A 141 -4.67 -3.66 -14.26
C PHE A 141 -6.08 -3.33 -13.74
N GLY A 142 -6.93 -2.64 -14.52
CA GLY A 142 -8.22 -2.12 -14.05
C GLY A 142 -9.26 -3.16 -13.63
N THR A 143 -9.02 -4.45 -13.89
CA THR A 143 -9.84 -5.59 -13.43
C THR A 143 -9.16 -6.41 -12.33
N LEU A 144 -7.94 -6.03 -11.97
CA LEU A 144 -7.11 -6.72 -11.00
C LEU A 144 -7.11 -5.95 -9.69
N ASN A 145 -7.25 -6.69 -8.59
CA ASN A 145 -7.09 -6.12 -7.27
C ASN A 145 -5.67 -6.33 -6.77
N VAL A 146 -5.27 -5.49 -5.83
CA VAL A 146 -4.08 -5.66 -4.99
C VAL A 146 -4.49 -5.91 -3.55
N ALA A 147 -3.64 -6.59 -2.80
CA ALA A 147 -3.78 -6.65 -1.35
C ALA A 147 -3.11 -5.40 -0.75
N ALA A 148 -3.87 -4.57 -0.05
CA ALA A 148 -3.38 -3.33 0.54
C ALA A 148 -3.24 -3.45 2.05
N ILE A 149 -2.13 -2.93 2.58
CA ILE A 149 -1.88 -2.68 3.99
C ILE A 149 -1.91 -1.16 4.16
N VAL A 150 -2.91 -0.66 4.89
CA VAL A 150 -3.12 0.77 5.15
C VAL A 150 -3.02 1.01 6.65
N ILE A 151 -2.14 1.92 7.04
CA ILE A 151 -1.94 2.30 8.44
C ILE A 151 -1.95 3.82 8.53
N GLU A 152 -2.82 4.40 9.34
CA GLU A 152 -2.76 5.80 9.73
C GLU A 152 -2.36 5.88 11.20
N CYS A 153 -1.37 6.72 11.52
CA CYS A 153 -0.87 6.88 12.88
C CYS A 153 -0.43 8.35 13.14
N PRO A 154 -0.39 8.79 14.40
CA PRO A 154 0.21 10.05 14.79
C PRO A 154 1.65 10.19 14.29
N VAL A 155 1.98 11.35 13.73
CA VAL A 155 3.36 11.64 13.28
C VAL A 155 4.37 11.49 14.42
N THR A 156 3.99 11.82 15.64
CA THR A 156 4.85 11.68 16.82
C THR A 156 5.19 10.22 17.16
N GLN A 157 4.36 9.24 16.78
CA GLN A 157 4.69 7.82 16.94
C GLN A 157 5.78 7.36 15.97
N LEU A 158 5.93 8.01 14.81
CA LEU A 158 7.02 7.71 13.88
C LEU A 158 8.31 8.47 14.19
N THR A 159 8.17 9.73 14.64
CA THR A 159 9.29 10.66 14.79
C THR A 159 9.86 10.70 16.20
N GLY A 160 9.10 10.30 17.22
CA GLY A 160 9.43 10.58 18.62
C GLY A 160 9.45 12.07 18.96
N GLY A 161 8.95 12.92 18.05
CA GLY A 161 8.97 14.37 18.16
C GLY A 161 7.96 14.92 19.16
N VAL A 162 8.09 16.21 19.46
CA VAL A 162 7.21 16.93 20.41
C VAL A 162 5.82 17.18 19.82
N ASP A 163 5.71 17.30 18.50
CA ASP A 163 4.46 17.49 17.77
C ASP A 163 4.55 16.96 16.33
N ALA A 164 3.44 17.04 15.60
CA ALA A 164 3.31 16.49 14.25
C ALA A 164 4.11 17.23 13.17
N ASN A 165 4.73 18.38 13.47
CA ASN A 165 5.54 19.17 12.56
C ASN A 165 7.03 19.10 12.90
N SER A 166 7.41 18.27 13.86
CA SER A 166 8.78 18.03 14.28
C SER A 166 9.33 16.72 13.73
N GLY A 167 10.63 16.70 13.42
CA GLY A 167 11.34 15.54 12.89
C GLY A 167 11.25 15.39 11.36
N THR A 168 11.95 14.38 10.84
CA THR A 168 11.89 13.97 9.44
C THR A 168 11.20 12.62 9.35
N ILE A 169 10.55 12.29 8.23
CA ILE A 169 10.01 10.96 7.98
C ILE A 169 10.51 10.51 6.61
N GLN A 170 11.39 9.52 6.60
CA GLN A 170 11.83 8.81 5.40
C GLN A 170 11.40 7.35 5.55
N VAL A 171 10.66 6.84 4.57
CA VAL A 171 10.03 5.51 4.67
C VAL A 171 10.29 4.69 3.43
N TRP A 172 10.62 3.43 3.65
CA TRP A 172 10.65 2.40 2.62
C TRP A 172 10.01 1.11 3.14
N ALA A 173 9.62 0.22 2.24
CA ALA A 173 8.97 -1.04 2.60
C ALA A 173 9.83 -2.23 2.19
N LYS A 174 9.79 -3.31 2.99
CA LYS A 174 10.40 -4.61 2.68
C LYS A 174 9.37 -5.72 2.86
N THR A 175 9.46 -6.73 2.00
CA THR A 175 8.68 -7.96 2.14
C THR A 175 9.65 -9.12 2.22
N PHE A 176 9.45 -9.97 3.23
CA PHE A 176 10.17 -11.22 3.39
C PHE A 176 9.18 -12.35 3.12
N GLY A 177 9.51 -13.19 2.13
CA GLY A 177 8.84 -14.47 1.92
C GLY A 177 9.64 -15.59 2.58
N SER A 178 9.03 -16.78 2.69
CA SER A 178 9.75 -18.03 2.97
C SER A 178 10.66 -18.45 1.83
#